data_AF-J2SJG6-F1
#
_entry.id   AF-J2SJG6-F1
#
_cell.length_a   1.000
_cell.length_b   1.000
_cell.length_c   1.000
_cell.angle_alpha   90.00
_cell.angle_beta   90.00
_cell.angle_gamma   90.00
#
_symmetry.space_group_name_H-M   'P 1'
#
loop_
_entity.id
_entity.type
_entity.pdbx_description
1 polymer ?
#
loop_
_entity_poly.entity_id
_entity_poly.type
_entity_poly.pdbx_seq_one_letter_code
_entity_poly.pdbx_strand_id
1 'polypeptide(L)'
;MNKSEQELEKQESEIRKNLAYVFIPIVIILVIIFIYQNNSLDYKREKYLESKKIEFNGKVTAKKEDGDYTRAPRFMILNDYNEIRIPNEIYYQINVGDSVYKERGKDSAYYYLKNGKVLIQDCNEYIREDYLKLKSKKNKE
;
A
#
# COMPACT_ATOMS: atom_id res chain seq x y z
N MET A 1 19.11 -50.01 -35.52
CA MET A 1 18.05 -49.01 -35.27
C MET A 1 17.40 -48.71 -36.60
N ASN A 2 16.13 -49.04 -36.74
CA ASN A 2 15.42 -48.97 -38.02
C ASN A 2 15.03 -47.53 -38.35
N LYS A 3 14.94 -47.19 -39.65
CA LYS A 3 14.67 -45.82 -40.11
C LYS A 3 13.35 -45.25 -39.55
N SER A 4 12.36 -46.12 -39.29
CA SER A 4 11.10 -45.75 -38.65
C SER A 4 11.24 -45.38 -37.17
N GLU A 5 12.15 -46.02 -36.43
CA GLU A 5 12.41 -45.71 -35.01
C GLU A 5 13.04 -44.31 -34.87
N GLN A 6 13.95 -43.96 -35.79
CA GLN A 6 14.58 -42.63 -35.82
C GLN A 6 13.59 -41.50 -36.17
N GLU A 7 12.60 -41.78 -37.02
CA GLU A 7 11.54 -40.81 -37.36
C GLU A 7 10.56 -40.61 -36.20
N LEU A 8 10.19 -41.69 -35.50
CA LEU A 8 9.37 -41.64 -34.28
C LEU A 8 10.05 -40.82 -33.17
N GLU A 9 11.34 -41.06 -32.91
CA GLU A 9 12.10 -40.28 -31.92
C GLU A 9 12.17 -38.79 -32.26
N LYS A 10 12.30 -38.44 -33.54
CA LYS A 10 12.29 -37.05 -33.98
C LYS A 10 10.93 -36.39 -33.72
N GLN A 11 9.84 -37.05 -34.10
CA GLN A 11 8.48 -36.56 -33.86
C GLN A 11 8.20 -36.39 -32.37
N GLU A 12 8.56 -37.37 -31.54
CA GLU A 12 8.44 -37.24 -30.08
C GLU A 12 9.26 -36.07 -29.54
N SER A 13 10.48 -35.86 -30.03
CA SER A 13 11.33 -34.76 -29.59
C SER A 13 10.75 -33.39 -29.96
N GLU A 14 10.14 -33.27 -31.14
CA GLU A 14 9.49 -32.04 -31.60
C GLU A 14 8.22 -31.76 -30.79
N ILE A 15 7.41 -32.79 -30.52
CA ILE A 15 6.22 -32.67 -29.66
C ILE A 15 6.62 -32.22 -28.26
N ARG A 16 7.66 -32.82 -27.65
CA ARG A 16 8.16 -32.42 -26.33
C ARG A 16 8.67 -30.99 -26.32
N LYS A 17 9.40 -30.55 -27.37
CA LYS A 17 9.88 -29.16 -27.49
C LYS A 17 8.73 -28.17 -27.60
N ASN A 18 7.73 -28.47 -28.43
CA ASN A 18 6.56 -27.61 -28.61
C ASN A 18 5.72 -27.53 -27.32
N LEU A 19 5.53 -28.66 -26.64
CA LEU A 19 4.90 -28.69 -25.32
C LEU A 19 5.69 -27.85 -24.31
N ALA A 20 7.01 -28.00 -24.24
CA ALA A 20 7.86 -27.23 -23.35
C ALA A 20 7.77 -25.72 -23.63
N TYR A 21 7.72 -25.31 -24.90
CA TYR A 21 7.58 -23.91 -25.31
C TYR A 21 6.28 -23.26 -24.80
N VAL A 22 5.20 -24.05 -24.68
CA VAL A 22 3.91 -23.57 -24.14
C VAL A 22 3.88 -23.65 -22.61
N PHE A 23 4.36 -24.75 -22.03
CA PHE A 23 4.25 -24.98 -20.59
C PHE A 23 5.25 -24.17 -19.76
N ILE A 24 6.48 -23.95 -20.24
CA ILE A 24 7.50 -23.20 -19.49
C ILE A 24 7.02 -21.77 -19.15
N PRO A 25 6.52 -20.96 -20.11
CA PRO A 25 6.01 -19.63 -19.79
C PRO A 25 4.87 -19.63 -18.78
N ILE A 26 3.94 -20.60 -18.87
CA ILE A 26 2.82 -20.73 -17.94
C ILE A 26 3.33 -21.01 -16.53
N VAL A 27 4.26 -21.95 -16.38
CA VAL A 27 4.87 -22.28 -15.08
C VAL A 27 5.61 -21.06 -14.50
N ILE A 28 6.35 -20.31 -15.32
CA ILE A 28 7.02 -19.07 -14.88
C ILE A 28 6.00 -18.06 -14.32
N ILE A 29 4.90 -17.83 -15.03
CA ILE A 29 3.85 -16.90 -14.57
C ILE A 29 3.25 -17.37 -13.25
N LEU A 30 2.95 -18.67 -13.11
CA LEU A 30 2.41 -19.23 -11.87
C LEU A 30 3.37 -19.06 -10.69
N VAL A 31 4.67 -19.28 -10.90
CA VAL A 31 5.70 -19.06 -9.88
C VAL A 31 5.76 -17.59 -9.46
N ILE A 32 5.71 -16.66 -10.42
CA ILE A 32 5.69 -15.22 -10.11
C ILE A 32 4.47 -14.84 -9.28
N ILE A 33 3.27 -15.32 -9.66
CA ILE A 33 2.03 -15.07 -8.92
C ILE A 33 2.14 -15.62 -7.50
N PHE A 34 2.63 -16.86 -7.34
CA PHE A 34 2.80 -17.50 -6.05
C PHE A 34 3.77 -16.72 -5.13
N ILE A 35 4.92 -16.30 -5.66
CA ILE A 35 5.88 -15.47 -4.92
C ILE A 35 5.25 -14.13 -4.51
N TYR A 36 4.53 -13.47 -5.43
CA TYR A 36 3.87 -12.20 -5.14
C TYR A 36 2.80 -12.34 -4.04
N GLN A 37 1.96 -13.38 -4.13
CA GLN A 37 0.93 -13.65 -3.12
C GLN A 37 1.55 -13.93 -1.75
N ASN A 38 2.60 -14.75 -1.68
CA ASN A 38 3.27 -15.08 -0.43
C ASN A 38 3.97 -13.89 0.24
N ASN A 39 4.57 -13.00 -0.57
CA ASN A 39 5.25 -11.80 -0.06
C ASN A 39 4.28 -10.63 0.22
N SER A 40 3.05 -10.70 -0.28
CA SER A 40 2.08 -9.60 -0.13
C SER A 40 1.75 -9.28 1.32
N LEU A 41 1.65 -10.29 2.20
CA LEU A 41 1.32 -10.06 3.61
C LEU A 41 2.43 -9.30 4.34
N ASP A 42 3.69 -9.71 4.15
CA ASP A 42 4.83 -9.08 4.81
C ASP A 42 5.04 -7.66 4.27
N TYR A 43 4.89 -7.46 2.96
CA TYR A 43 4.92 -6.14 2.35
C TYR A 43 3.85 -5.20 2.96
N LYS A 44 2.60 -5.67 3.09
CA LYS A 44 1.51 -4.87 3.67
C LYS A 44 1.70 -4.61 5.16
N ARG A 45 2.22 -5.59 5.89
CA ARG A 45 2.61 -5.44 7.30
C ARG A 45 3.68 -4.37 7.45
N GLU A 46 4.72 -4.40 6.62
CA GLU A 46 5.80 -3.43 6.63
C GLU A 46 5.28 -2.02 6.35
N LYS A 47 4.47 -1.85 5.30
CA LYS A 47 3.83 -0.56 4.98
C LYS A 47 2.96 -0.02 6.12
N TYR A 48 2.20 -0.89 6.79
CA TYR A 48 1.43 -0.51 7.97
C TYR A 48 2.33 -0.03 9.12
N LEU A 49 3.40 -0.78 9.43
CA LEU A 49 4.33 -0.42 10.49
C LEU A 49 5.13 0.84 10.18
N GLU A 50 5.51 1.07 8.93
CA GLU A 50 6.12 2.32 8.45
C GLU A 50 5.17 3.51 8.69
N SER A 51 3.90 3.37 8.29
CA SER A 51 2.89 4.43 8.49
C SER A 51 2.69 4.76 9.97
N LYS A 52 2.74 3.75 10.86
CA LYS A 52 2.67 3.95 12.31
C LYS A 52 3.86 4.71 12.88
N LYS A 53 5.03 4.65 12.24
CA LYS A 53 6.23 5.38 12.71
C LYS A 53 6.17 6.88 12.43
N ILE A 54 5.24 7.34 11.58
CA ILE A 54 5.02 8.76 11.31
C ILE A 54 4.47 9.42 12.58
N GLU A 55 5.17 10.44 13.05
CA GLU A 55 4.78 11.29 14.17
C GLU A 55 4.76 12.74 13.72
N PHE A 56 3.88 13.54 14.29
CA PHE A 56 3.87 14.99 14.07
C PHE A 56 3.17 15.69 15.24
N ASN A 57 3.67 16.85 15.60
CA ASN A 57 3.09 17.70 16.63
C ASN A 57 3.41 19.15 16.29
N GLY A 58 2.42 20.02 16.35
CA GLY A 58 2.67 21.43 16.11
C GLY A 58 1.41 22.24 15.91
N LYS A 59 1.60 23.51 15.56
CA LYS A 59 0.54 24.41 15.15
C LYS A 59 0.53 24.52 13.64
N VAL A 60 -0.66 24.49 13.05
CA VAL A 60 -0.85 24.70 11.60
C VAL A 60 -0.49 26.15 11.28
N THR A 61 0.54 26.36 10.46
CA THR A 61 0.97 27.70 10.01
C THR A 61 0.44 28.03 8.63
N ALA A 62 0.28 27.03 7.77
CA ALA A 62 -0.27 27.19 6.44
C ALA A 62 -0.97 25.91 5.96
N LYS A 63 -1.74 26.05 4.88
CA LYS A 63 -2.39 24.95 4.18
C LYS A 63 -2.04 25.05 2.71
N LYS A 64 -1.75 23.92 2.08
CA LYS A 64 -1.39 23.85 0.66
C LYS A 64 -2.31 22.87 -0.08
N GLU A 65 -2.74 23.26 -1.26
CA GLU A 65 -3.38 22.40 -2.24
C GLU A 65 -2.47 22.30 -3.46
N ASP A 66 -2.18 21.08 -3.90
CA ASP A 66 -1.24 20.84 -5.00
C ASP A 66 -2.01 20.49 -6.29
N GLY A 67 -2.61 21.53 -6.89
CA GLY A 67 -3.37 21.48 -8.14
C GLY A 67 -4.79 22.02 -8.03
N ASP A 68 -5.44 22.25 -9.17
CA ASP A 68 -6.82 22.76 -9.26
C ASP A 68 -7.76 21.64 -9.75
N TYR A 69 -7.87 20.56 -8.98
CA TYR A 69 -8.75 19.43 -9.28
C TYR A 69 -9.25 18.76 -8.00
N THR A 70 -10.39 18.09 -8.08
CA THR A 70 -11.13 17.55 -6.91
C THR A 70 -10.34 16.56 -6.04
N ARG A 71 -9.31 15.91 -6.61
CA ARG A 71 -8.44 14.93 -5.93
C ARG A 71 -7.04 15.47 -5.66
N ALA A 72 -6.84 16.79 -5.78
CA ALA A 72 -5.55 17.41 -5.53
C ALA A 72 -5.07 17.07 -4.10
N PRO A 73 -3.82 16.62 -3.93
CA PRO A 73 -3.24 16.38 -2.62
C PRO A 73 -3.34 17.63 -1.75
N ARG A 74 -3.72 17.41 -0.49
CA ARG A 74 -3.91 18.46 0.51
C ARG A 74 -2.88 18.29 1.61
N PHE A 75 -2.31 19.41 2.02
CA PHE A 75 -1.27 19.43 3.04
C PHE A 75 -1.57 20.49 4.09
N MET A 76 -1.24 20.16 5.34
CA MET A 76 -1.01 21.15 6.39
C MET A 76 0.48 21.34 6.58
N ILE A 77 0.88 22.56 6.85
CA ILE A 77 2.26 22.93 7.17
C ILE A 77 2.28 23.31 8.64
N LEU A 78 3.21 22.72 9.39
CA LEU A 78 3.36 22.94 10.81
C LEU A 78 4.40 24.02 11.12
N ASN A 79 4.48 24.45 12.38
CA ASN A 79 5.39 25.49 12.84
C ASN A 79 6.87 25.10 12.86
N ASP A 80 7.16 23.80 12.71
CA ASP A 80 8.49 23.25 12.48
C ASP A 80 8.79 23.03 10.98
N TYR A 81 7.96 23.59 10.09
CA TYR A 81 8.01 23.44 8.63
C TYR A 81 7.73 22.03 8.11
N ASN A 82 7.25 21.11 8.95
CA ASN A 82 6.81 19.80 8.48
C ASN A 82 5.56 19.93 7.61
N GLU A 83 5.63 19.41 6.39
CA GLU A 83 4.50 19.30 5.47
C GLU A 83 3.86 17.92 5.63
N ILE A 84 2.61 17.90 6.09
CA ILE A 84 1.86 16.68 6.36
C ILE A 84 0.67 16.58 5.40
N ARG A 85 0.65 15.51 4.61
CA ARG A 85 -0.50 15.19 3.75
C ARG A 85 -1.69 14.80 4.62
N ILE A 86 -2.85 15.40 4.36
CA ILE A 86 -4.09 15.15 5.09
C ILE A 86 -5.25 14.84 4.14
N PRO A 87 -6.29 14.12 4.59
CA PRO A 87 -7.49 13.92 3.79
C PRO A 87 -8.23 15.24 3.53
N ASN A 88 -9.03 15.23 2.46
CA ASN A 88 -9.87 16.36 2.09
C ASN A 88 -10.82 16.76 3.23
N GLU A 89 -11.39 15.78 3.92
CA GLU A 89 -12.35 15.99 5.00
C GLU A 89 -11.74 16.78 6.16
N ILE A 90 -10.46 16.50 6.48
CA ILE A 90 -9.73 17.20 7.54
C ILE A 90 -9.29 18.59 7.07
N TYR A 91 -8.80 18.72 5.83
CA TYR A 91 -8.29 19.97 5.28
C TYR A 91 -9.27 21.14 5.37
N TYR A 92 -10.56 20.88 5.14
CA TYR A 92 -11.60 21.90 5.21
C TYR A 92 -12.08 22.19 6.64
N GLN A 93 -11.84 21.29 7.59
CA GLN A 93 -12.26 21.47 8.99
C GLN A 93 -11.22 22.18 9.84
N ILE A 94 -9.93 22.04 9.51
CA ILE A 94 -8.83 22.67 10.24
C ILE A 94 -8.50 24.07 9.70
N ASN A 95 -7.98 24.92 10.57
CA ASN A 95 -7.58 26.29 10.27
C ASN A 95 -6.16 26.60 10.73
N VAL A 96 -5.58 27.66 10.16
CA VAL A 96 -4.28 28.18 10.61
C VAL A 96 -4.39 28.60 12.09
N GLY A 97 -3.44 28.11 12.88
CA GLY A 97 -3.33 28.29 14.32
C GLY A 97 -4.01 27.19 15.15
N ASP A 98 -4.67 26.21 14.54
CA ASP A 98 -5.07 24.98 15.24
C ASP A 98 -3.84 24.16 15.60
N SER A 99 -3.93 23.36 16.66
CA SER A 99 -2.84 22.47 17.09
C SER A 99 -3.14 21.04 16.66
N VAL A 100 -2.10 20.30 16.29
CA VAL A 100 -2.21 18.90 15.86
C VAL A 100 -1.23 18.03 16.60
N TYR A 101 -1.61 16.78 16.81
CA TYR A 101 -0.78 15.79 17.49
C TYR A 101 -1.05 14.39 16.96
N LYS A 102 0.00 13.69 16.55
CA LYS A 102 0.00 12.26 16.27
C LYS A 102 1.22 11.63 16.93
N GLU A 103 0.96 10.75 17.87
CA GLU A 103 2.00 9.98 18.55
C GLU A 103 2.52 8.85 17.63
N ARG A 104 3.81 8.58 17.73
CA ARG A 104 4.44 7.43 17.11
C ARG A 104 3.82 6.13 17.61
N GLY A 105 3.58 5.19 16.69
CA GLY A 105 2.98 3.91 17.02
C GLY A 105 1.47 3.97 17.26
N LYS A 106 0.83 5.14 17.20
CA LYS A 106 -0.63 5.28 17.19
C LYS A 106 -1.16 5.42 15.78
N ASP A 107 -2.39 4.97 15.60
CA ASP A 107 -3.12 5.05 14.33
C ASP A 107 -3.91 6.36 14.21
N SER A 108 -4.19 7.01 15.35
CA SER A 108 -5.00 8.23 15.39
C SER A 108 -4.15 9.50 15.46
N ALA A 109 -4.54 10.51 14.69
CA ALA A 109 -4.14 11.90 14.83
C ALA A 109 -5.26 12.72 15.46
N TYR A 110 -4.88 13.68 16.29
CA TYR A 110 -5.77 14.59 17.01
C TYR A 110 -5.57 16.01 16.49
N TYR A 111 -6.67 16.70 16.21
CA TYR A 111 -6.68 18.09 15.76
C TYR A 111 -7.49 18.91 16.76
N TYR A 112 -6.81 19.78 17.50
CA TYR A 112 -7.38 20.67 18.50
C TYR A 112 -7.74 22.00 17.85
N LEU A 113 -9.03 22.18 17.57
CA LEU A 113 -9.53 23.37 16.91
C LEU A 113 -9.65 24.53 17.89
N LYS A 114 -9.50 25.77 17.41
CA LYS A 114 -9.66 26.98 18.23
C LYS A 114 -11.01 27.10 18.94
N ASN A 115 -12.07 26.49 18.42
CA ASN A 115 -13.39 26.48 19.04
C ASN A 115 -13.52 25.45 20.18
N GLY A 116 -12.43 24.77 20.57
CA GLY A 116 -12.40 23.78 21.64
C GLY A 116 -12.79 22.36 21.20
N LYS A 117 -13.23 22.15 19.95
CA LYS A 117 -13.52 20.82 19.41
C LYS A 117 -12.22 20.07 19.12
N VAL A 118 -12.24 18.75 19.34
CA VAL A 118 -11.17 17.84 18.92
C VAL A 118 -11.66 16.95 17.79
N LEU A 119 -10.98 16.97 16.65
CA LEU A 119 -11.19 15.99 15.59
C LEU A 119 -10.22 14.84 15.77
N ILE A 120 -10.69 13.62 15.57
CA ILE A 120 -9.88 12.41 15.63
C ILE A 120 -9.95 11.75 14.26
N GLN A 121 -8.79 11.49 13.67
CA GLN A 121 -8.68 10.83 12.39
C GLN A 121 -7.84 9.57 12.55
N ASP A 122 -8.35 8.42 12.07
CA ASP A 122 -7.51 7.25 11.87
C ASP A 122 -6.69 7.43 10.59
N CYS A 123 -5.39 7.67 10.74
CA CYS A 123 -4.48 7.88 9.62
C CYS A 123 -4.12 6.57 8.90
N ASN A 124 -4.35 5.42 9.53
CA ASN A 124 -3.88 4.12 9.07
C ASN A 124 -5.01 3.15 8.73
N GLU A 125 -6.28 3.55 8.85
CA GLU A 125 -7.46 2.70 8.67
C GLU A 125 -7.36 1.83 7.42
N TYR A 126 -7.16 2.45 6.25
CA TYR A 126 -7.09 1.74 4.97
C TYR A 126 -5.97 0.68 4.94
N ILE A 127 -4.75 1.05 5.35
CA ILE A 127 -3.59 0.15 5.30
C ILE A 127 -3.71 -0.95 6.36
N ARG A 128 -4.26 -0.62 7.53
CA ARG A 128 -4.53 -1.57 8.61
C ARG A 128 -5.57 -2.59 8.19
N GLU A 129 -6.68 -2.15 7.59
CA GLU A 129 -7.71 -3.04 7.06
C GLU A 129 -7.17 -3.98 5.99
N ASP A 130 -6.39 -3.45 5.05
CA ASP A 130 -5.80 -4.24 3.97
C ASP A 130 -4.87 -5.34 4.53
N TYR A 131 -4.02 -4.99 5.50
CA TYR A 131 -3.19 -5.94 6.23
C TYR A 131 -4.03 -7.00 6.98
N LEU A 132 -5.06 -6.58 7.71
CA LEU A 132 -5.90 -7.49 8.50
C LEU A 132 -6.71 -8.44 7.60
N LYS A 133 -7.21 -7.96 6.45
CA LYS A 133 -7.90 -8.78 5.45
C LYS A 133 -6.98 -9.89 4.94
N LEU A 134 -5.74 -9.57 4.55
CA LEU A 134 -4.78 -10.58 4.10
C LEU A 134 -4.38 -11.55 5.22
N LYS A 135 -4.13 -11.04 6.43
CA LYS A 135 -3.81 -11.88 7.60
C LYS A 135 -4.93 -12.88 7.89
N SER A 136 -6.18 -12.47 7.78
CA SER A 136 -7.34 -13.33 8.02
C SER A 136 -7.50 -14.43 6.98
N LYS A 137 -7.10 -14.19 5.72
CA LYS A 137 -7.12 -15.20 4.65
C LYS A 137 -6.03 -16.25 4.86
N LYS A 138 -4.80 -15.83 5.17
CA LYS A 138 -3.67 -16.74 5.44
C LYS A 138 -3.91 -17.67 6.64
N ASN A 139 -4.65 -17.20 7.66
CA ASN A 139 -4.99 -18.00 8.83
C ASN A 139 -6.09 -19.06 8.58
N LYS A 140 -6.74 -19.06 7.41
CA LYS A 140 -7.79 -20.02 7.02
C LYS A 140 -7.29 -21.12 6.07
N GLU A 141 -6.06 -20.99 5.57
CA GLU A 141 -5.34 -22.01 4.80
C GLU A 141 -4.55 -22.92 5.74
#